data_AF-A0A023BDE5-F1
#
_entry.id   AF-A0A023BDE5-F1
#
_cell.length_a   1.000
_cell.length_b   1.000
_cell.length_c   1.000
_cell.angle_alpha   90.00
_cell.angle_beta   90.00
_cell.angle_gamma   90.00
#
_symmetry.space_group_name_H-M   'P 1'
#
loop_
_entity.id
_entity.type
_entity.pdbx_description
1 polymer ?
#
loop_
_entity_poly.entity_id
_entity_poly.type
_entity_poly.pdbx_seq_one_letter_code
_entity_poly.pdbx_strand_id
1 'polypeptide(L)'
;MATISNRKLQKIITLPINQVFRYFTAKEPVEIWLLDKNNTRIAGTLRGFDEYMNLVLEGAEELHFNKETQEFDKTVPLGEVMLKGENIVLIGPRAPPTPPPATVSAAPVPPPQNL
;
A
#
# COMPACT_ATOMS: atom_id res chain seq x y z
N MET A 1 9.14 21.46 -32.42
CA MET A 1 7.69 21.27 -32.26
C MET A 1 7.46 20.04 -31.38
N ALA A 2 7.35 20.23 -30.06
CA ALA A 2 7.11 19.15 -29.11
C ALA A 2 5.61 19.05 -28.82
N THR A 3 4.98 17.96 -29.23
CA THR A 3 3.56 17.69 -29.02
C THR A 3 3.34 17.31 -27.55
N ILE A 4 2.88 18.26 -26.74
CA ILE A 4 2.42 17.98 -25.37
C ILE A 4 1.11 17.19 -25.49
N SER A 5 1.17 15.88 -25.25
CA SER A 5 -0.01 15.04 -25.16
C SER A 5 -0.82 15.44 -23.93
N ASN A 6 -1.85 16.26 -24.14
CA ASN A 6 -2.85 16.61 -23.14
C ASN A 6 -3.74 15.38 -22.91
N ARG A 7 -3.29 14.45 -22.06
CA ARG A 7 -4.14 13.39 -21.54
C ARG A 7 -5.17 14.03 -20.61
N LYS A 8 -6.29 14.46 -21.19
CA LYS A 8 -7.52 14.69 -20.43
C LYS A 8 -7.76 13.44 -19.60
N LEU A 9 -7.59 13.56 -18.28
CA LEU A 9 -8.06 12.57 -17.32
C LEU A 9 -9.58 12.47 -17.51
N GLN A 10 -10.03 11.54 -18.35
CA GLN A 10 -11.45 11.22 -18.42
C GLN A 10 -11.85 10.76 -17.03
N LYS A 11 -12.78 11.48 -16.40
CA LYS A 11 -13.33 11.13 -15.10
C LYS A 11 -14.04 9.79 -15.26
N ILE A 12 -13.34 8.70 -14.97
CA ILE A 12 -13.90 7.37 -15.03
C ILE A 12 -14.87 7.28 -13.84
N ILE A 13 -16.16 7.43 -14.13
CA ILE A 13 -17.24 7.19 -13.18
C ILE A 13 -17.40 5.67 -13.01
N THR A 14 -16.46 5.06 -12.29
CA THR A 14 -16.56 3.65 -11.92
C THR A 14 -17.42 3.49 -10.69
N LEU A 15 -18.26 2.45 -10.68
CA LEU A 15 -18.88 1.99 -9.44
C LEU A 15 -17.78 1.62 -8.43
N PRO A 16 -17.98 1.86 -7.12
CA PRO A 16 -16.99 1.53 -6.09
C PRO A 16 -16.55 0.06 -6.12
N ILE A 17 -17.45 -0.86 -6.45
CA ILE A 17 -17.14 -2.28 -6.59
C ILE A 17 -16.11 -2.56 -7.68
N ASN A 18 -16.06 -1.74 -8.73
CA ASN A 18 -15.05 -1.87 -9.77
C ASN A 18 -13.65 -1.55 -9.22
N GLN A 19 -13.53 -0.69 -8.21
CA GLN A 19 -12.24 -0.44 -7.56
C GLN A 19 -11.77 -1.65 -6.77
N VAL A 20 -12.67 -2.29 -6.01
CA VAL A 20 -12.37 -3.53 -5.28
C VAL A 20 -11.99 -4.65 -6.26
N PHE A 21 -12.75 -4.79 -7.35
CA PHE A 21 -12.47 -5.74 -8.41
C PHE A 21 -11.11 -5.49 -9.08
N ARG A 22 -10.72 -4.21 -9.25
CA ARG A 22 -9.40 -3.85 -9.75
C ARG A 22 -8.29 -4.28 -8.80
N TYR A 23 -8.44 -4.06 -7.49
CA TYR A 23 -7.46 -4.53 -6.51
C TYR A 23 -7.33 -6.05 -6.51
N PHE A 24 -8.46 -6.76 -6.61
CA PHE A 24 -8.50 -8.22 -6.72
C PHE A 24 -7.79 -8.74 -7.99
N THR A 25 -8.08 -8.14 -9.15
CA THR A 25 -7.53 -8.59 -10.44
C THR A 25 -6.05 -8.24 -10.59
N ALA A 26 -5.66 -7.06 -10.13
CA ALA A 26 -4.27 -6.58 -10.21
C ALA A 26 -3.35 -7.25 -9.17
N LYS A 27 -3.93 -7.92 -8.15
CA LYS A 27 -3.20 -8.46 -6.99
C LYS A 27 -2.29 -7.40 -6.34
N GLU A 28 -2.76 -6.17 -6.30
CA GLU A 28 -2.04 -5.08 -5.66
C GLU A 28 -2.21 -5.17 -4.14
N PRO A 29 -1.14 -4.84 -3.37
CA PRO A 29 -1.27 -4.75 -1.92
C PRO A 29 -2.19 -3.58 -1.59
N VAL A 30 -3.19 -3.85 -0.76
CA VAL A 30 -4.14 -2.86 -0.26
C VAL A 30 -3.91 -2.60 1.22
N GLU A 31 -4.20 -1.39 1.66
CA GLU A 31 -4.30 -0.99 3.05
C GLU A 31 -5.77 -0.80 3.42
N ILE A 32 -6.16 -1.39 4.54
CA ILE A 32 -7.53 -1.38 5.04
C ILE A 32 -7.56 -0.71 6.41
N TRP A 33 -8.48 0.24 6.54
CA TRP A 33 -8.71 0.97 7.78
C TRP A 33 -9.84 0.28 8.54
N LEU A 34 -9.59 0.02 9.83
CA LEU A 34 -10.54 -0.64 10.71
C LEU A 34 -11.41 0.38 11.44
N LEU A 35 -12.68 0.03 11.68
CA LEU A 35 -13.64 0.90 12.38
C LEU A 35 -13.24 1.17 13.83
N ASP A 36 -13.00 0.11 14.60
CA ASP A 36 -12.76 0.22 16.05
C ASP A 36 -11.33 0.64 16.41
N LYS A 37 -10.37 0.46 15.51
CA LYS A 37 -8.94 0.66 15.78
C LYS A 37 -8.32 1.72 14.88
N ASN A 38 -8.43 3.00 15.27
CA ASN A 38 -7.80 4.11 14.53
C ASN A 38 -6.27 4.00 14.39
N ASN A 39 -5.60 3.32 15.32
CA ASN A 39 -4.16 3.16 15.34
C ASN A 39 -3.68 1.91 14.59
N THR A 40 -4.59 1.05 14.14
CA THR A 40 -4.25 -0.21 13.49
C THR A 40 -4.79 -0.20 12.07
N ARG A 41 -3.95 -0.60 11.12
CA ARG A 41 -4.34 -0.83 9.74
C ARG A 41 -3.92 -2.22 9.31
N ILE A 42 -4.68 -2.84 8.41
CA ILE A 42 -4.31 -4.14 7.86
C ILE A 42 -3.83 -3.92 6.44
N ALA A 43 -2.63 -4.38 6.13
CA ALA A 43 -2.14 -4.48 4.77
C ALA A 43 -2.25 -5.92 4.29
N GLY A 44 -2.48 -6.14 3.00
CA GLY A 44 -2.48 -7.48 2.41
C GLY A 44 -2.85 -7.47 0.94
N THR A 45 -2.66 -8.61 0.27
CA THR A 45 -3.10 -8.76 -1.13
C THR A 45 -4.50 -9.35 -1.16
N LEU A 46 -5.42 -8.73 -1.89
CA LEU A 46 -6.81 -9.18 -1.96
C LEU A 46 -6.92 -10.48 -2.78
N ARG A 47 -7.24 -11.58 -2.09
CA ARG A 47 -7.44 -12.91 -2.69
C ARG A 47 -8.91 -13.23 -2.97
N GLY A 48 -9.85 -12.52 -2.37
CA GLY A 48 -11.29 -12.67 -2.60
C GLY A 48 -12.12 -11.64 -1.85
N PHE A 49 -13.30 -11.32 -2.35
CA PHE A 49 -14.29 -10.47 -1.70
C PHE A 49 -15.72 -10.97 -1.99
N ASP A 50 -16.68 -10.66 -1.13
CA ASP A 50 -18.10 -11.03 -1.30
C ASP A 50 -19.05 -9.80 -1.35
N GLU A 51 -20.35 -10.05 -1.39
CA GLU A 51 -21.39 -9.01 -1.40
C GLU A 51 -21.44 -8.19 -0.10
N TYR A 52 -20.95 -8.75 1.00
CA TYR A 52 -20.88 -8.11 2.31
C TYR A 52 -19.54 -7.41 2.54
N MET A 53 -18.65 -7.38 1.55
CA MET A 53 -17.29 -6.86 1.66
C MET A 53 -16.42 -7.62 2.68
N ASN A 54 -16.73 -8.88 2.97
CA ASN A 54 -15.77 -9.75 3.64
C ASN A 54 -14.59 -10.00 2.70
N LEU A 55 -13.38 -9.70 3.15
CA LEU A 55 -12.18 -9.78 2.33
C LEU A 55 -11.29 -10.93 2.80
N VAL A 56 -10.81 -11.73 1.86
CA VAL A 56 -9.74 -12.70 2.10
C VAL A 56 -8.44 -12.05 1.66
N LEU A 57 -7.50 -11.92 2.60
CA LEU A 57 -6.19 -11.31 2.36
C LEU A 57 -5.10 -12.38 2.47
N GLU A 58 -4.21 -12.39 1.49
CA GLU A 58 -3.00 -13.19 1.49
C GLU A 58 -1.79 -12.32 1.87
N GLY A 59 -0.87 -12.87 2.67
CA GLY A 59 0.31 -12.15 3.14
C GLY A 59 -0.04 -10.92 3.96
N ALA A 60 -1.08 -11.01 4.78
CA ALA A 60 -1.58 -9.91 5.57
C ALA A 60 -0.62 -9.52 6.69
N GLU A 61 -0.54 -8.23 6.95
CA GLU A 61 0.31 -7.61 7.95
C GLU A 61 -0.50 -6.56 8.73
N GLU A 62 -0.40 -6.59 10.06
CA GLU A 62 -0.97 -5.57 10.94
C GLU A 62 0.02 -4.43 11.14
N LEU A 63 -0.35 -3.24 10.67
CA LEU A 63 0.40 -2.01 10.81
C LEU A 63 -0.08 -1.28 12.05
N HIS A 64 0.83 -1.09 13.01
CA HIS A 64 0.59 -0.28 14.19
C HIS A 64 1.15 1.12 13.96
N PHE A 65 0.25 2.10 13.90
CA PHE A 65 0.60 3.51 13.81
C PHE A 65 0.83 4.07 15.22
N ASN A 66 2.06 4.50 15.49
CA ASN A 66 2.41 5.15 16.73
C ASN A 66 2.29 6.68 16.55
N LYS A 67 1.39 7.30 17.31
CA LYS A 67 1.12 8.75 17.23
C LYS A 67 2.28 9.60 17.75
N GLU A 68 3.11 9.06 18.64
CA GLU A 68 4.21 9.80 19.26
C GLU A 68 5.42 9.92 18.32
N THR A 69 5.73 8.85 17.58
CA THR A 69 6.84 8.83 16.62
C THR A 69 6.42 9.24 15.21
N GLN A 70 5.11 9.35 14.96
CA GLN A 70 4.52 9.57 13.62
C GLN A 70 4.97 8.53 12.57
N GLU A 71 5.43 7.36 13.02
CA GLU A 71 5.96 6.28 12.18
C GLU A 71 5.17 4.98 12.37
N PHE A 72 5.23 4.12 11.35
CA PHE A 72 4.75 2.74 11.45
C PHE A 72 5.78 1.93 12.22
N ASP A 73 5.61 1.89 13.53
CA ASP A 73 6.56 1.33 14.49
C ASP A 73 6.73 -0.18 14.30
N LYS A 74 5.62 -0.89 14.08
CA LYS A 74 5.60 -2.36 13.97
C LYS A 74 4.64 -2.86 12.90
N THR A 75 5.17 -3.72 12.05
CA THR A 75 4.41 -4.52 11.09
C THR A 75 4.43 -5.97 11.59
N VAL A 76 3.26 -6.49 11.97
CA VAL A 76 3.13 -7.86 12.50
C VAL A 76 2.56 -8.76 11.39
N PRO A 77 3.29 -9.80 10.94
CA PRO A 77 2.77 -10.71 9.92
C PRO A 77 1.64 -11.56 10.50
N LEU A 78 0.50 -11.58 9.81
CA LEU A 78 -0.68 -12.38 10.15
C LEU A 78 -0.85 -13.58 9.22
N GLY A 79 -0.28 -13.54 8.00
CA GLY A 79 -0.41 -14.62 7.02
C GLY A 79 -1.71 -14.52 6.23
N GLU A 80 -2.47 -15.60 6.10
CA GLU A 80 -3.77 -15.58 5.42
C GLU A 80 -4.89 -15.29 6.42
N VAL A 81 -5.67 -14.23 6.18
CA VAL A 81 -6.74 -13.78 7.09
C VAL A 81 -8.02 -13.45 6.33
N MET A 82 -9.16 -13.65 6.99
CA MET A 82 -10.46 -13.19 6.54
C MET A 82 -10.92 -12.00 7.39
N LEU A 83 -11.07 -10.85 6.76
CA LEU A 83 -11.55 -9.63 7.40
C LEU A 83 -13.05 -9.49 7.15
N LYS A 84 -13.82 -9.28 8.21
CA LYS A 84 -15.26 -9.06 8.09
C LYS A 84 -15.57 -7.65 7.56
N GLY A 85 -16.50 -7.55 6.62
CA GLY A 85 -16.87 -6.28 5.98
C GLY A 85 -17.44 -5.23 6.94
N GLU A 86 -18.04 -5.65 8.06
CA GLU A 86 -18.55 -4.74 9.10
C GLU A 86 -17.45 -3.87 9.73
N ASN A 87 -16.19 -4.35 9.73
CA ASN A 87 -15.07 -3.65 10.34
C ASN A 87 -14.32 -2.74 9.36
N ILE A 88 -14.71 -2.70 8.09
CA ILE A 88 -13.98 -1.99 7.03
C ILE A 88 -14.51 -0.57 6.88
N VAL A 89 -13.61 0.42 7.03
CA VAL A 89 -13.93 1.84 6.82
C VAL A 89 -13.45 2.32 5.46
N LEU A 90 -12.22 1.96 5.09
CA LEU A 90 -11.56 2.42 3.87
C LEU A 90 -10.68 1.32 3.30
N ILE A 91 -10.67 1.20 1.97
CA ILE A 91 -9.76 0.33 1.21
C ILE A 91 -8.98 1.22 0.24
N GLY A 92 -7.66 1.26 0.41
CA GLY A 92 -6.76 2.06 -0.41
C GLY A 92 -5.59 1.25 -0.96
N PRO A 93 -4.93 1.71 -2.02
CA PRO A 93 -3.68 1.10 -2.46
C PRO A 93 -2.60 1.34 -1.41
N ARG A 94 -1.81 0.32 -1.09
CA ARG A 94 -0.61 0.48 -0.27
C ARG A 94 0.53 0.94 -1.17
N ALA A 95 1.14 2.06 -0.84
CA ALA A 95 2.38 2.46 -1.49
C ALA A 95 3.47 1.40 -1.18
N PRO A 96 4.27 0.99 -2.16
CA PRO A 96 5.38 0.08 -1.90
C PRO A 96 6.30 0.71 -0.85
N PRO A 97 6.82 -0.06 0.13
CA PRO A 97 7.81 0.45 1.06
C PRO A 97 8.96 0.99 0.23
N THR A 98 9.19 2.30 0.27
CA THR A 98 10.32 2.91 -0.43
C THR A 98 11.57 2.18 0.03
N PRO A 99 12.32 1.54 -0.88
CA PRO A 99 13.56 0.91 -0.48
C PRO A 99 14.40 1.98 0.24
N PRO A 100 15.02 1.65 1.38
CA PRO A 100 15.90 2.60 2.05
C PRO A 100 16.89 3.13 1.01
N PRO A 101 17.14 4.45 0.99
CA PRO A 101 18.06 5.04 0.02
C PRO A 101 19.34 4.23 0.08
N ALA A 102 19.66 3.54 -1.02
CA ALA A 102 20.85 2.72 -1.12
C ALA A 102 21.99 3.58 -0.59
N THR A 103 22.60 3.12 0.51
CA THR A 103 23.80 3.74 1.07
C THR A 103 24.70 4.08 -0.09
N VAL A 104 24.90 5.38 -0.33
CA VAL A 104 25.92 5.87 -1.24
C VAL A 104 27.22 5.26 -0.75
N SER A 105 27.60 4.13 -1.34
CA SER A 105 28.89 3.51 -1.15
C SER A 105 29.86 4.56 -1.66
N ALA A 106 30.44 5.30 -0.74
CA ALA A 106 31.47 6.29 -0.98
C ALA A 106 32.54 5.62 -1.85
N ALA A 107 32.55 5.95 -3.14
CA ALA A 107 33.67 5.64 -3.99
C ALA A 107 34.88 6.37 -3.36
N PRO A 108 36.00 5.68 -3.11
CA PRO A 108 37.17 6.34 -2.59
C PRO A 108 37.66 7.33 -3.65
N VAL A 109 37.75 8.60 -3.28
CA VAL A 109 38.38 9.65 -4.08
C VAL A 109 39.77 9.14 -4.48
N PRO A 110 40.10 9.04 -5.78
CA PRO A 110 41.45 8.67 -6.18
C PRO A 110 42.43 9.76 -5.71
N PRO A 111 43.63 9.38 -5.22
CA PRO A 111 44.59 10.35 -4.73
C PRO A 111 45.01 11.32 -5.85
N PRO A 112 45.30 12.60 -5.53
CA PRO A 112 45.77 13.56 -6.51
C PRO A 112 47.09 13.08 -7.10
N GLN A 113 47.09 12.79 -8.41
CA GLN A 113 48.33 12.59 -9.16
C GLN A 113 49.05 13.94 -9.21
N ASN A 114 50.17 14.00 -8.50
CA ASN A 114 51.10 15.12 -8.52
C ASN A 114 52.31 14.68 -9.35
N LEU A 115 52.32 15.03 -10.64
CA LEU A 115 53.50 15.41 -11.44
C LEU A 115 53.07 15.89 -12.84
#